data_AF-A0A9D9U2K5-F1
#
_entry.id   AF-A0A9D9U2K5-F1
#
_cell.length_a   1.000
_cell.length_b   1.000
_cell.length_c   1.000
_cell.angle_alpha   90.00
_cell.angle_beta   90.00
_cell.angle_gamma   90.00
#
_symmetry.space_group_name_H-M   'P 1'
#
loop_
_entity.id
_entity.type
_entity.pdbx_description
1 polymer ?
#
loop_
_entity_poly.entity_id
_entity_poly.type
_entity_poly.pdbx_seq_one_letter_code
_entity_poly.pdbx_strand_id
1 'polypeptide(L)'
;MGIVTTMQAQHRHCDELLAQAEAAARREDWTACAAASAAFVADTEAHLALEENGLFPAFEKATGMSGGPTQMMRIEHAEVRELMAGLNEALAARDAADFVGCCETLLILLQQHNMKEENVLYPMCERAVPEFAGQL
;
A
#
# COMPACT_ATOMS: atom_id res chain seq x y z
N MET A 1 -1.49 -17.55 10.49
CA MET A 1 -0.90 -16.22 10.72
C MET A 1 -2.00 -15.30 11.24
N GLY A 2 -1.64 -14.24 11.95
CA GLY A 2 -2.58 -13.24 12.44
C GLY A 2 -2.81 -12.13 11.41
N ILE A 3 -3.69 -11.18 11.73
CA ILE A 3 -3.96 -10.02 10.85
C ILE A 3 -2.67 -9.21 10.70
N VAL A 4 -2.05 -8.82 11.82
CA VAL A 4 -0.83 -8.00 11.84
C VAL A 4 0.27 -8.64 11.00
N THR A 5 0.56 -9.92 11.21
CA THR A 5 1.66 -10.60 10.51
C THR A 5 1.42 -10.76 9.01
N THR A 6 0.15 -10.94 8.60
CA THR A 6 -0.19 -11.12 7.18
C THR A 6 -0.15 -9.79 6.43
N MET A 7 -0.77 -8.76 6.98
CA MET A 7 -0.79 -7.43 6.34
C MET A 7 0.61 -6.82 6.28
N GLN A 8 1.42 -6.96 7.35
CA GLN A 8 2.83 -6.57 7.33
C GLN A 8 3.66 -7.28 6.25
N ALA A 9 3.32 -8.53 5.93
CA ALA A 9 4.00 -9.24 4.86
C ALA A 9 3.63 -8.67 3.49
N GLN A 10 2.38 -8.25 3.30
CA GLN A 10 1.94 -7.57 2.08
C GLN A 10 2.59 -6.18 1.92
N HIS A 11 2.72 -5.40 3.00
CA HIS A 11 3.48 -4.14 2.97
C HIS A 11 4.91 -4.34 2.50
N ARG A 12 5.65 -5.28 3.12
CA ARG A 12 7.03 -5.59 2.72
C ARG A 12 7.11 -6.01 1.26
N HIS A 13 6.13 -6.78 0.78
CA HIS A 13 6.10 -7.18 -0.62
C HIS A 13 5.94 -5.99 -1.57
N CYS A 14 5.02 -5.08 -1.27
CA CYS A 14 4.82 -3.86 -2.06
C CYS A 14 6.06 -2.97 -2.03
N ASP A 15 6.69 -2.78 -0.87
CA ASP A 15 7.92 -2.00 -0.72
C ASP A 15 9.07 -2.59 -1.56
N GLU A 16 9.20 -3.92 -1.58
CA GLU A 16 10.20 -4.61 -2.40
C GLU A 16 9.97 -4.41 -3.90
N LEU A 17 8.71 -4.42 -4.35
CA LEU A 17 8.36 -4.18 -5.76
C LEU A 17 8.64 -2.73 -6.17
N LEU A 18 8.33 -1.76 -5.31
CA LEU A 18 8.63 -0.35 -5.56
C LEU A 18 10.14 -0.12 -5.66
N ALA A 19 10.92 -0.71 -4.74
CA ALA A 19 12.38 -0.64 -4.79
C ALA A 19 12.97 -1.29 -6.04
N GLN A 20 12.39 -2.40 -6.52
CA GLN A 20 12.78 -3.04 -7.78
C GLN A 20 12.51 -2.14 -8.99
N ALA A 21 11.34 -1.48 -9.03
CA ALA A 21 10.98 -0.55 -10.08
C ALA A 21 11.93 0.65 -10.11
N GLU A 22 12.19 1.27 -8.96
CA GLU A 22 13.14 2.38 -8.82
C GLU A 22 14.55 1.98 -9.29
N ALA A 23 15.04 0.82 -8.84
CA ALA A 23 16.37 0.34 -9.23
C ALA A 23 16.46 0.06 -10.74
N ALA A 24 15.40 -0.45 -11.36
CA ALA A 24 15.32 -0.66 -12.80
C ALA A 24 15.31 0.67 -13.58
N ALA A 25 14.54 1.66 -13.14
CA ALA A 25 14.52 3.00 -13.73
C ALA A 25 15.90 3.67 -13.66
N ARG A 26 16.62 3.55 -12.54
CA ARG A 26 18.00 4.07 -12.39
C ARG A 26 18.99 3.44 -13.37
N ARG A 27 18.72 2.23 -13.86
CA ARG A 27 19.51 1.54 -14.89
C ARG A 27 18.96 1.74 -16.32
N GLU A 28 17.91 2.54 -16.46
CA GLU A 28 17.13 2.71 -17.69
C GLU A 28 16.62 1.38 -18.28
N ASP A 29 16.45 0.35 -17.45
CA ASP A 29 15.84 -0.90 -17.83
C ASP A 29 14.31 -0.77 -17.77
N TRP A 30 13.75 -0.10 -18.77
CA TRP A 30 12.33 0.21 -18.84
C TRP A 30 11.43 -1.02 -18.93
N THR A 31 11.95 -2.16 -19.37
CA THR A 31 11.18 -3.41 -19.41
C THR A 31 11.02 -3.97 -18.00
N ALA A 32 12.12 -4.08 -17.24
CA ALA A 32 12.07 -4.50 -15.85
C ALA A 32 11.31 -3.48 -14.97
N CYS A 33 11.50 -2.19 -15.22
CA CYS A 33 10.80 -1.12 -14.53
C CYS A 33 9.28 -1.25 -14.72
N ALA A 34 8.81 -1.37 -15.97
CA ALA A 34 7.39 -1.51 -16.25
C ALA A 34 6.77 -2.77 -15.62
N ALA A 35 7.50 -3.90 -15.63
CA ALA A 35 7.03 -5.13 -14.99
C ALA A 35 6.90 -4.97 -13.46
N ALA A 36 7.91 -4.41 -12.80
CA ALA A 36 7.89 -4.18 -11.36
C ALA A 36 6.85 -3.13 -10.94
N SER A 37 6.72 -2.02 -11.69
CA SER A 37 5.68 -1.01 -11.46
C SER A 37 4.27 -1.58 -11.61
N ALA A 38 4.02 -2.39 -12.64
CA ALA A 38 2.71 -3.00 -12.83
C ALA A 38 2.35 -3.96 -11.68
N ALA A 39 3.31 -4.77 -11.22
CA ALA A 39 3.12 -5.63 -10.06
C ALA A 39 2.86 -4.82 -8.78
N PHE A 40 3.68 -3.79 -8.54
CA PHE A 40 3.53 -2.90 -7.39
C PHE A 40 2.14 -2.25 -7.34
N VAL A 41 1.68 -1.67 -8.46
CA VAL A 41 0.36 -1.02 -8.55
C VAL A 41 -0.76 -2.02 -8.34
N ALA A 42 -0.68 -3.21 -8.96
CA ALA A 42 -1.71 -4.23 -8.83
C ALA A 42 -1.83 -4.74 -7.39
N ASP A 43 -0.70 -5.04 -6.75
CA ASP A 43 -0.67 -5.62 -5.41
C ASP A 43 -1.02 -4.58 -4.34
N THR A 44 -0.58 -3.33 -4.51
CA THR A 44 -0.99 -2.23 -3.64
C THR A 44 -2.50 -2.00 -3.75
N GLU A 45 -3.06 -1.90 -4.96
CA GLU A 45 -4.52 -1.73 -5.10
C GLU A 45 -5.31 -2.90 -4.50
N ALA A 46 -4.84 -4.13 -4.68
CA ALA A 46 -5.46 -5.31 -4.08
C ALA A 46 -5.42 -5.25 -2.53
N HIS A 47 -4.30 -4.80 -1.97
CA HIS A 47 -4.14 -4.59 -0.54
C HIS A 47 -5.12 -3.52 0.00
N LEU A 48 -5.14 -2.33 -0.60
CA LEU A 48 -6.04 -1.25 -0.21
C LEU A 48 -7.52 -1.68 -0.35
N ALA A 49 -7.85 -2.44 -1.40
CA ALA A 49 -9.20 -2.94 -1.61
C ALA A 49 -9.62 -4.00 -0.56
N LEU A 50 -8.69 -4.86 -0.13
CA LEU A 50 -8.93 -5.83 0.95
C LEU A 50 -9.27 -5.11 2.27
N GLU A 51 -8.57 -4.01 2.54
CA GLU A 51 -8.82 -3.19 3.71
C GLU A 51 -10.14 -2.44 3.63
N GLU A 52 -10.33 -1.67 2.56
CA GLU A 52 -11.47 -0.78 2.38
C GLU A 52 -12.81 -1.53 2.29
N ASN A 53 -12.80 -2.72 1.68
CA ASN A 53 -14.00 -3.51 1.42
C ASN A 53 -14.18 -4.70 2.37
N GLY A 54 -13.13 -5.08 3.11
CA GLY A 54 -13.13 -6.24 4.00
C GLY A 54 -12.81 -5.87 5.45
N LEU A 55 -11.55 -5.56 5.73
CA LEU A 55 -11.06 -5.41 7.10
C LEU A 55 -11.69 -4.21 7.82
N PHE A 56 -11.73 -3.04 7.17
CA PHE A 56 -12.25 -1.82 7.78
C PHE A 56 -13.76 -1.94 8.05
N PRO A 57 -14.62 -2.40 7.11
CA PRO A 57 -16.04 -2.62 7.42
C PRO A 57 -16.27 -3.63 8.56
N ALA A 58 -15.49 -4.71 8.63
CA ALA A 58 -15.59 -5.68 9.72
C ALA A 58 -15.25 -5.05 11.07
N PHE A 59 -14.13 -4.32 11.13
CA PHE A 59 -13.69 -3.59 12.31
C PHE A 59 -14.69 -2.51 12.76
N GLU A 60 -15.18 -1.69 11.82
CA GLU A 60 -16.16 -0.63 12.08
C GLU A 60 -17.46 -1.20 12.63
N LYS A 61 -17.94 -2.32 12.06
CA LYS A 61 -19.14 -3.03 12.54
C LYS A 61 -18.96 -3.61 13.95
N ALA A 62 -17.80 -4.20 14.24
CA ALA A 62 -17.52 -4.82 15.53
C ALA A 62 -17.36 -3.80 16.67
N THR A 63 -16.81 -2.62 16.35
CA THR A 63 -16.47 -1.59 17.36
C THR A 63 -17.46 -0.44 17.44
N GLY A 64 -18.25 -0.21 16.38
CA GLY A 64 -19.06 0.99 16.21
C GLY A 64 -18.26 2.25 15.86
N MET A 65 -16.93 2.13 15.67
CA MET A 65 -16.06 3.24 15.30
C MET A 65 -16.11 3.47 13.78
N SER A 66 -17.04 4.27 13.29
CA SER A 66 -17.15 4.58 11.84
C SER A 66 -16.34 5.81 11.39
N GLY A 67 -15.50 6.36 12.27
CA GLY A 67 -14.63 7.50 12.01
C GLY A 67 -13.33 7.37 12.80
N GLY A 68 -12.30 8.13 12.43
CA GLY A 68 -10.97 8.02 13.04
C GLY A 68 -10.01 7.21 12.17
N PRO A 69 -9.42 6.09 12.66
CA PRO A 69 -8.28 5.46 12.00
C PRO A 69 -8.62 4.96 10.58
N THR A 70 -9.73 4.26 10.38
CA THR A 70 -10.14 3.76 9.05
C THR A 70 -10.53 4.87 8.08
N GLN A 71 -10.99 6.02 8.57
CA GLN A 71 -11.27 7.18 7.72
C GLN A 71 -9.97 7.85 7.27
N MET A 72 -8.99 7.98 8.17
CA MET A 72 -7.67 8.52 7.84
C MET A 72 -6.95 7.64 6.81
N MET A 73 -7.02 6.31 6.96
CA MET A 73 -6.40 5.39 6.00
C MET A 73 -7.00 5.58 4.60
N ARG A 74 -8.33 5.65 4.46
CA ARG A 74 -8.97 5.92 3.15
C ARG A 74 -8.56 7.24 2.50
N ILE A 75 -8.29 8.28 3.28
CA ILE A 75 -7.77 9.56 2.75
C ILE A 75 -6.38 9.34 2.16
N GLU A 76 -5.50 8.66 2.90
CA GLU A 76 -4.14 8.38 2.42
C GLU A 76 -4.11 7.39 1.27
N HIS A 77 -5.03 6.43 1.23
CA HIS A 77 -5.17 5.52 0.09
C HIS A 77 -5.50 6.29 -1.19
N ALA A 78 -6.28 7.36 -1.09
CA ALA A 78 -6.54 8.23 -2.24
C ALA A 78 -5.26 8.95 -2.69
N GLU A 79 -4.47 9.48 -1.75
CA GLU A 79 -3.17 10.11 -2.04
C GLU A 79 -2.16 9.12 -2.64
N VAL A 80 -2.10 7.88 -2.13
CA VAL A 80 -1.29 6.78 -2.67
C VAL A 80 -1.70 6.50 -4.12
N ARG A 81 -2.99 6.41 -4.43
CA ARG A 81 -3.49 6.18 -5.79
C ARG A 81 -3.15 7.33 -6.75
N GLU A 82 -3.19 8.58 -6.28
CA GLU A 82 -2.76 9.74 -7.09
C GLU A 82 -1.27 9.66 -7.43
N LEU A 83 -0.41 9.32 -6.46
CA LEU A 83 1.03 9.15 -6.69
C LEU A 83 1.34 7.96 -7.60
N MET A 84 0.62 6.84 -7.47
CA MET A 84 0.74 5.71 -8.39
C MET A 84 0.37 6.10 -9.84
N ALA A 85 -0.59 6.98 -10.04
CA ALA A 85 -0.91 7.52 -11.36
C ALA A 85 0.27 8.34 -11.92
N GLY A 86 0.88 9.22 -11.12
CA GLY A 86 2.08 9.97 -11.52
C GLY A 86 3.27 9.06 -11.86
N LEU A 87 3.47 7.98 -11.12
CA LEU A 87 4.50 6.98 -11.41
C LEU A 87 4.31 6.33 -12.79
N ASN A 88 3.07 6.06 -13.20
CA ASN A 88 2.75 5.53 -14.53
C ASN A 88 3.01 6.56 -15.65
N GLU A 89 2.77 7.85 -15.39
CA GLU A 89 3.07 8.92 -16.33
C GLU A 89 4.57 9.07 -16.57
N ALA A 90 5.37 9.11 -15.49
CA ALA A 90 6.83 9.17 -15.56
C ALA A 90 7.43 7.95 -16.28
N LEU A 91 6.88 6.76 -16.02
CA LEU A 91 7.26 5.53 -16.71
C LEU A 91 6.98 5.59 -18.22
N ALA A 92 5.81 6.11 -18.60
CA ALA A 92 5.43 6.26 -20.00
C ALA A 92 6.34 7.25 -20.74
N ALA A 93 6.76 8.33 -20.06
CA ALA A 93 7.72 9.30 -20.55
C ALA A 93 9.16 8.77 -20.58
N ARG A 94 9.45 7.67 -19.86
CA ARG A 94 10.81 7.15 -19.61
C ARG A 94 11.73 8.21 -19.02
N ASP A 95 11.17 9.04 -18.13
CA ASP A 95 11.94 10.04 -17.39
C ASP A 95 12.44 9.41 -16.09
N ALA A 96 13.72 9.03 -16.06
CA ALA A 96 14.29 8.35 -14.91
C ALA A 96 14.37 9.26 -13.67
N ALA A 97 14.56 10.57 -13.85
CA ALA A 97 14.66 11.49 -12.73
C ALA A 97 13.29 11.70 -12.09
N ASP A 98 12.27 11.93 -12.91
CA ASP A 98 10.89 12.09 -12.45
C ASP A 98 10.36 10.80 -11.81
N PHE A 99 10.57 9.65 -12.47
CA PHE A 99 10.13 8.35 -11.95
C PHE A 99 10.74 8.04 -10.57
N VAL A 100 12.04 8.27 -10.41
CA VAL A 100 12.71 8.07 -9.12
C VAL A 100 12.17 9.03 -8.05
N GLY A 101 11.92 10.30 -8.41
CA GLY A 101 11.30 11.26 -7.49
C GLY A 101 9.89 10.83 -7.03
N CYS A 102 9.09 10.28 -7.95
CA CYS A 102 7.79 9.68 -7.62
C CYS A 102 7.94 8.50 -6.66
N CYS A 103 8.88 7.58 -6.91
CA CYS A 103 9.15 6.45 -6.02
C CYS A 103 9.54 6.91 -4.61
N GLU A 104 10.45 7.88 -4.50
CA GLU A 104 10.91 8.41 -3.20
C GLU A 104 9.75 9.04 -2.41
N THR A 105 8.89 9.81 -3.09
CA THR A 105 7.71 10.44 -2.48
C THR A 105 6.72 9.39 -2.00
N LEU A 106 6.43 8.39 -2.85
CA LEU A 106 5.50 7.33 -2.55
C LEU A 106 6.00 6.43 -1.40
N LEU A 107 7.30 6.12 -1.37
CA LEU A 107 7.93 5.36 -0.29
C LEU A 107 7.78 6.07 1.06
N ILE A 108 8.00 7.38 1.12
CA ILE A 108 7.85 8.15 2.36
C ILE A 108 6.38 8.11 2.84
N LEU A 109 5.43 8.31 1.93
CA LEU A 109 4.00 8.24 2.26
C LEU A 109 3.62 6.85 2.78
N LEU A 110 3.99 5.79 2.06
CA LEU A 110 3.71 4.41 2.45
C LEU A 110 4.35 4.06 3.80
N GLN A 111 5.59 4.48 4.07
CA GLN A 111 6.20 4.23 5.39
C GLN A 111 5.39 4.88 6.54
N GLN A 112 4.95 6.12 6.36
CA GLN A 112 4.14 6.82 7.36
C GLN A 112 2.75 6.18 7.52
N HIS A 113 2.15 5.78 6.41
CA HIS A 113 0.88 5.08 6.34
C HIS A 113 0.97 3.72 7.06
N ASN A 114 1.88 2.84 6.62
CA ASN A 114 2.12 1.51 7.17
C ASN A 114 2.39 1.57 8.67
N MET A 115 3.16 2.56 9.16
CA MET A 115 3.42 2.72 10.59
C MET A 115 2.14 2.91 11.42
N LYS A 116 1.13 3.60 10.90
CA LYS A 116 -0.15 3.79 11.61
C LYS A 116 -0.97 2.53 11.60
N GLU A 117 -0.97 1.82 10.49
CA GLU A 117 -1.72 0.57 10.40
C GLU A 117 -1.10 -0.51 11.30
N GLU A 118 0.19 -0.74 11.14
CA GLU A 118 0.91 -1.80 11.84
C GLU A 118 0.97 -1.60 13.36
N ASN A 119 1.15 -0.36 13.82
CA ASN A 119 1.31 -0.08 15.25
C ASN A 119 0.00 0.28 15.95
N VAL A 120 -1.05 0.67 15.20
CA VAL A 120 -2.31 1.13 15.78
C VAL A 120 -3.49 0.33 15.26
N LEU A 121 -3.78 0.39 13.96
CA LEU A 121 -5.02 -0.16 13.40
C LEU A 121 -5.06 -1.69 13.41
N TYR A 122 -4.06 -2.37 12.85
CA TYR A 122 -4.04 -3.84 12.80
C TYR A 122 -4.06 -4.49 14.19
N PRO A 123 -3.33 -4.00 15.23
CA PRO A 123 -3.50 -4.51 16.58
C PRO A 123 -4.91 -4.32 17.13
N MET A 124 -5.61 -3.24 16.76
CA MET A 124 -7.02 -3.05 17.12
C MET A 124 -7.93 -4.04 16.37
N CYS A 125 -7.72 -4.22 15.08
CA CYS A 125 -8.44 -5.20 14.27
C CYS A 125 -8.24 -6.62 14.78
N GLU A 126 -7.02 -7.01 15.14
CA GLU A 126 -6.72 -8.35 15.66
C GLU A 126 -7.42 -8.64 17.00
N ARG A 127 -7.67 -7.61 17.81
CA ARG A 127 -8.47 -7.74 19.04
C ARG A 127 -9.97 -7.74 18.78
N ALA A 128 -10.45 -6.96 17.81
CA ALA A 128 -11.87 -6.73 17.57
C ALA A 128 -12.50 -7.77 16.64
N VAL A 129 -11.75 -8.24 15.64
CA VAL A 129 -12.18 -9.16 14.57
C VAL A 129 -11.12 -10.23 14.30
N PRO A 130 -10.64 -10.98 15.31
CA PRO A 130 -9.58 -11.98 15.15
C PRO A 130 -9.89 -13.05 14.09
N GLU A 131 -11.16 -13.37 13.88
CA GLU A 131 -11.63 -14.33 12.88
C GLU A 131 -11.41 -13.85 11.43
N PHE A 132 -11.22 -12.55 11.21
CA PHE A 132 -10.93 -12.02 9.87
C PHE A 132 -9.59 -12.54 9.34
N ALA A 133 -8.67 -12.96 10.21
CA ALA A 133 -7.41 -13.60 9.80
C ALA A 133 -7.61 -14.84 8.93
N GLY A 134 -8.77 -15.52 8.99
CA GLY A 134 -9.10 -16.64 8.11
C GLY A 134 -9.54 -16.25 6.69
N GLN A 135 -9.66 -14.95 6.41
CA GLN A 135 -10.05 -14.38 5.11
C GLN A 135 -8.87 -13.72 4.38
N LEU A 136 -7.71 -13.64 5.04
CA LEU A 136 -6.44 -13.14 4.50
C LEU A 136 -5.63 -14.28 3.87
#